data_AF-A0A812NI30-F1
#
_entry.id   AF-A0A812NI30-F1
#
_cell.length_a   1.000
_cell.length_b   1.000
_cell.length_c   1.000
_cell.angle_alpha   90.00
_cell.angle_beta   90.00
_cell.angle_gamma   90.00
#
_symmetry.space_group_name_H-M   'P 1'
#
loop_
_entity.id
_entity.type
_entity.pdbx_description
1 polymer ?
#
loop_
_entity_poly.entity_id
_entity_poly.type
_entity_poly.pdbx_seq_one_letter_code
_entity_poly.pdbx_strand_id
1 'polypeptide(L)'
;MAAMRQIRSTPAGANASYTCLRRQAYEELLGGDRRSAERILKQWIRARGDAAASCLYPDVLESLEGLLASGAIIGAITNGASNPQQIAKLAPFFSFCASGEEDAIFPHRKPSPVIFEAAVARARDLGWSGSLQSWWHVGDDPATDVSAAARVGLRTVLVSRPGKAENRFSVTSAAELAARAAGADRKADLTVSSLQGLAEKIGKASKKVGLHFGA
;
A
#
# COMPACT_ATOMS: atom_id res chain seq x y z
N MET A 1 10.84 17.03 -6.65
CA MET A 1 10.14 16.11 -7.59
C MET A 1 10.81 16.03 -8.95
N ALA A 2 11.30 17.13 -9.52
CA ALA A 2 12.02 17.12 -10.81
C ALA A 2 13.21 16.14 -10.83
N ALA A 3 14.10 16.21 -9.83
CA ALA A 3 15.24 15.28 -9.69
C ALA A 3 14.83 13.80 -9.65
N MET A 4 13.81 13.43 -8.86
CA MET A 4 13.32 12.03 -8.83
C MET A 4 12.78 11.56 -10.19
N ARG A 5 12.09 12.43 -10.95
CA ARG A 5 11.60 12.08 -12.29
C ARG A 5 12.75 11.92 -13.28
N GLN A 6 13.75 12.78 -13.21
CA GLN A 6 14.97 12.69 -14.02
C GLN A 6 15.73 11.40 -13.74
N ILE A 7 16.01 11.09 -12.46
CA ILE A 7 16.67 9.85 -12.06
C ILE A 7 15.88 8.63 -12.55
N ARG A 8 14.55 8.62 -12.35
CA ARG A 8 13.67 7.51 -12.77
C ARG A 8 13.66 7.28 -14.29
N SER A 9 13.97 8.30 -15.09
CA SER A 9 14.05 8.17 -16.56
C SER A 9 15.32 7.44 -17.04
N THR A 10 16.30 7.24 -16.15
CA THR A 10 17.49 6.43 -16.44
C THR A 10 17.21 4.93 -16.28
N PRO A 11 17.95 4.03 -16.97
CA PRO A 11 17.80 2.58 -16.79
C PRO A 11 17.99 2.12 -15.33
N ALA A 12 18.93 2.73 -14.61
CA ALA A 12 19.17 2.43 -13.20
C ALA A 12 18.02 2.90 -12.30
N GLY A 13 17.44 4.08 -12.58
CA GLY A 13 16.32 4.61 -11.82
C GLY A 13 14.98 3.96 -12.13
N ALA A 14 14.79 3.42 -13.33
CA ALA A 14 13.57 2.70 -13.71
C ALA A 14 13.32 1.47 -12.82
N ASN A 15 14.40 0.79 -12.42
CA ASN A 15 14.37 -0.37 -11.53
C ASN A 15 14.58 -0.02 -10.06
N ALA A 16 14.68 1.27 -9.70
CA ALA A 16 14.93 1.68 -8.33
C ALA A 16 13.63 1.73 -7.50
N SER A 17 13.77 1.44 -6.20
CA SER A 17 12.69 1.60 -5.23
C SER A 17 12.32 3.08 -5.03
N TYR A 18 11.15 3.36 -4.45
CA TYR A 18 10.77 4.76 -4.20
C TYR A 18 11.67 5.41 -3.15
N THR A 19 12.12 4.63 -2.17
CA THR A 19 13.08 5.07 -1.16
C THR A 19 14.44 5.38 -1.79
N CYS A 20 14.91 4.52 -2.69
CA CYS A 20 16.17 4.72 -3.41
C CYS A 20 16.13 5.98 -4.26
N LEU A 21 15.09 6.16 -5.08
CA LEU A 21 14.90 7.36 -5.91
C LEU A 21 14.89 8.64 -5.07
N ARG A 22 14.24 8.60 -3.90
CA ARG A 22 14.16 9.77 -3.01
C ARG A 22 15.50 10.07 -2.34
N ARG A 23 16.23 9.05 -1.90
CA ARG A 23 17.58 9.21 -1.33
C ARG A 23 18.53 9.82 -2.36
N GLN A 24 18.55 9.27 -3.59
CA GLN A 24 19.40 9.78 -4.66
C GLN A 24 19.08 11.23 -5.03
N ALA A 25 17.78 11.59 -5.05
CA ALA A 25 17.39 12.99 -5.27
C ALA A 25 17.87 13.92 -4.14
N TYR A 26 17.84 13.49 -2.88
CA TYR A 26 18.43 14.28 -1.78
C TYR A 26 19.95 14.34 -1.86
N GLU A 27 20.60 13.24 -2.23
CA GLU A 27 22.05 13.16 -2.40
C GLU A 27 22.53 14.13 -3.49
N GLU A 28 21.84 14.20 -4.63
CA GLU A 28 22.11 15.18 -5.69
C GLU A 28 21.94 16.62 -5.21
N LEU A 29 20.83 16.93 -4.52
CA LEU A 29 20.56 18.26 -3.98
C LEU A 29 21.57 18.72 -2.91
N LEU A 30 22.24 17.77 -2.26
CA LEU A 30 23.25 18.02 -1.22
C LEU A 30 24.68 17.92 -1.75
N GLY A 31 24.88 17.93 -3.08
CA GLY A 31 26.21 17.88 -3.68
C GLY A 31 26.94 16.55 -3.47
N GLY A 32 26.19 15.43 -3.36
CA GLY A 32 26.74 14.09 -3.16
C GLY A 32 26.86 13.65 -1.70
N ASP A 33 26.42 14.45 -0.72
CA ASP A 33 26.42 14.03 0.69
C ASP A 33 25.34 12.98 0.98
N ARG A 34 25.75 11.72 0.81
CA ARG A 34 24.90 10.56 1.09
C ARG A 34 24.44 10.47 2.54
N ARG A 35 25.29 10.80 3.52
CA ARG A 35 24.93 10.65 4.94
C ARG A 35 23.83 11.62 5.32
N SER A 36 23.94 12.86 4.87
CA SER A 36 22.88 13.85 5.07
C SER A 36 21.61 13.48 4.29
N ALA A 37 21.72 12.95 3.07
CA ALA A 37 20.57 12.49 2.29
C ALA A 37 19.80 11.37 3.02
N GLU A 38 20.49 10.39 3.60
CA GLU A 38 19.88 9.32 4.40
C GLU A 38 19.18 9.87 5.65
N ARG A 39 19.79 10.86 6.32
CA ARG A 39 19.18 11.53 7.49
C ARG A 39 17.92 12.30 7.11
N ILE A 40 17.93 13.04 6.00
CA ILE A 40 16.74 13.76 5.50
C ILE A 40 15.65 12.78 5.10
N LEU A 41 15.99 11.68 4.41
CA LEU A 41 15.03 10.65 4.04
C LEU A 41 14.33 10.06 5.27
N LYS A 42 15.07 9.74 6.34
CA LYS A 42 14.48 9.26 7.60
C LYS A 42 13.49 10.27 8.19
N GLN A 43 13.85 11.56 8.20
CA GLN A 43 12.95 12.60 8.70
C GLN A 43 11.72 12.78 7.81
N TRP A 44 11.87 12.68 6.49
CA TRP A 44 10.75 12.75 5.55
C TRP A 44 9.77 11.57 5.76
N ILE A 45 10.27 10.34 5.96
CA ILE A 45 9.43 9.17 6.24
C ILE A 45 8.63 9.38 7.52
N ARG A 46 9.28 9.87 8.58
CA ARG A 46 8.61 10.18 9.85
C ARG A 46 7.54 11.25 9.68
N ALA A 47 7.89 12.38 9.07
CA ALA A 47 6.96 13.48 8.83
C ALA A 47 5.76 13.06 7.96
N ARG A 48 5.97 12.17 6.98
CA ARG A 48 4.88 11.58 6.18
C ARG A 48 3.95 10.74 7.05
N GLY A 49 4.48 9.94 7.97
CA GLY A 49 3.68 9.15 8.92
C GLY A 49 2.83 10.04 9.83
N ASP A 50 3.42 11.12 10.36
CA ASP A 50 2.71 12.09 11.21
C ASP A 50 1.59 12.83 10.43
N ALA A 51 1.87 13.20 9.18
CA ALA A 51 0.88 13.79 8.28
C ALA A 51 -0.26 12.79 7.97
N ALA A 52 0.06 11.53 7.69
CA ALA A 52 -0.94 10.49 7.46
C ALA A 52 -1.87 10.31 8.67
N ALA A 53 -1.35 10.38 9.90
CA ALA A 53 -2.16 10.33 11.13
C ALA A 53 -3.11 11.54 11.29
N SER A 54 -2.80 12.66 10.67
CA SER A 54 -3.59 13.90 10.75
C SER A 54 -4.57 14.04 9.57
N CYS A 55 -4.34 13.32 8.48
CA CYS A 55 -5.11 13.38 7.24
C CYS A 55 -5.89 12.08 6.95
N LEU A 56 -6.21 11.30 7.98
CA LEU A 56 -7.07 10.12 7.82
C LEU A 56 -8.47 10.55 7.33
N TYR A 57 -9.08 9.73 6.46
CA TYR A 57 -10.49 9.90 6.16
C TYR A 57 -11.33 9.65 7.44
N PRO A 58 -12.43 10.39 7.66
CA PRO A 58 -13.17 10.35 8.91
C PRO A 58 -13.65 8.95 9.32
N ASP A 59 -13.97 8.10 8.35
CA ASP A 59 -14.51 6.76 8.53
C ASP A 59 -13.44 5.68 8.81
N VAL A 60 -12.14 6.00 8.71
CA VAL A 60 -11.07 4.98 8.77
C VAL A 60 -10.99 4.31 10.13
N LEU A 61 -10.96 5.09 11.22
CA LEU A 61 -10.74 4.52 12.55
C LEU A 61 -11.91 3.65 13.00
N GLU A 62 -13.14 4.15 12.88
CA GLU A 62 -14.37 3.39 13.17
C GLU A 62 -14.44 2.09 12.36
N SER A 63 -14.05 2.13 11.09
CA SER A 63 -14.06 0.95 10.23
C SER A 63 -13.00 -0.08 10.64
N LEU A 64 -11.80 0.37 11.04
CA LEU A 64 -10.76 -0.52 11.56
C LEU A 64 -11.18 -1.17 12.89
N GLU A 65 -11.83 -0.41 13.77
CA GLU A 65 -12.41 -0.92 15.03
C GLU A 65 -13.47 -1.98 14.75
N GLY A 66 -14.41 -1.73 13.84
CA GLY A 66 -15.43 -2.70 13.45
C GLY A 66 -14.83 -3.98 12.85
N LEU A 67 -13.76 -3.85 12.05
CA LEU A 67 -13.03 -5.01 11.52
C LEU A 67 -12.36 -5.82 12.63
N LEU A 68 -11.66 -5.18 13.56
CA LEU A 68 -11.07 -5.89 14.71
C LEU A 68 -12.13 -6.57 15.58
N ALA A 69 -13.24 -5.88 15.86
CA ALA A 69 -14.36 -6.43 16.64
C ALA A 69 -15.01 -7.66 15.98
N SER A 70 -14.90 -7.78 14.65
CA SER A 70 -15.33 -8.97 13.91
C SER A 70 -14.38 -10.17 14.04
N GLY A 71 -13.21 -9.98 14.69
CA GLY A 71 -12.15 -10.98 14.82
C GLY A 71 -11.18 -11.01 13.65
N ALA A 72 -11.16 -9.97 12.79
CA ALA A 72 -10.25 -9.89 11.66
C ALA A 72 -8.79 -9.67 12.12
N ILE A 73 -7.85 -10.36 11.48
CA ILE A 73 -6.47 -9.87 11.42
C ILE A 73 -6.39 -8.90 10.27
N ILE A 74 -5.81 -7.75 10.57
CA ILE A 74 -5.62 -6.67 9.62
C ILE A 74 -4.13 -6.53 9.37
N GLY A 75 -3.76 -6.54 8.09
CA GLY A 75 -2.38 -6.30 7.66
C GLY A 75 -2.32 -5.26 6.56
N ALA A 76 -1.19 -4.58 6.49
CA ALA A 76 -0.89 -3.62 5.44
C ALA A 76 -0.12 -4.28 4.31
N ILE A 77 -0.46 -3.98 3.06
CA ILE A 77 0.37 -4.31 1.89
C ILE A 77 0.73 -2.98 1.23
N THR A 78 1.97 -2.72 0.82
CA THR A 78 2.32 -1.44 0.19
C THR A 78 3.46 -1.55 -0.83
N ASN A 79 3.43 -0.74 -1.90
CA ASN A 79 4.51 -0.71 -2.90
C ASN A 79 5.74 0.13 -2.48
N GLY A 80 5.62 0.91 -1.40
CA GLY A 80 6.66 1.80 -0.89
C GLY A 80 6.94 1.54 0.59
N ALA A 81 7.64 2.48 1.25
CA ALA A 81 8.10 2.32 2.63
C ALA A 81 7.08 2.74 3.71
N SER A 82 5.78 2.82 3.37
CA SER A 82 4.76 3.18 4.36
C SER A 82 4.48 2.00 5.29
N ASN A 83 4.60 2.18 6.61
CA ASN A 83 4.26 1.14 7.58
C ASN A 83 3.26 1.69 8.62
N PRO A 84 1.96 1.32 8.56
CA PRO A 84 0.96 1.71 9.54
C PRO A 84 1.31 1.31 10.98
N GLN A 85 2.11 0.25 11.19
CA GLN A 85 2.58 -0.15 12.53
C GLN A 85 3.53 0.88 13.16
N GLN A 86 4.06 1.82 12.38
CA GLN A 86 4.89 2.92 12.86
C GLN A 86 4.10 4.23 13.06
N ILE A 87 2.81 4.24 12.75
CA ILE A 87 1.94 5.41 12.90
C ILE A 87 1.09 5.19 14.15
N ALA A 88 1.32 5.96 15.22
CA ALA A 88 0.71 5.71 16.53
C ALA A 88 -0.82 5.52 16.51
N LYS A 89 -1.55 6.32 15.70
CA LYS A 89 -3.01 6.20 15.56
C LYS A 89 -3.48 4.96 14.81
N LEU A 90 -2.63 4.34 13.99
CA LEU A 90 -2.97 3.17 13.18
C LEU A 90 -2.37 1.87 13.75
N ALA A 91 -1.24 1.95 14.44
CA ALA A 91 -0.49 0.79 14.90
C ALA A 91 -1.32 -0.26 15.67
N PRO A 92 -2.26 0.10 16.56
CA PRO A 92 -3.10 -0.88 17.27
C PRO A 92 -3.96 -1.75 16.34
N PHE A 93 -4.23 -1.28 15.12
CA PHE A 93 -5.09 -1.98 14.18
C PHE A 93 -4.34 -2.97 13.29
N PHE A 94 -3.03 -2.85 13.13
CA PHE A 94 -2.26 -3.62 12.14
C PHE A 94 -1.36 -4.66 12.80
N SER A 95 -1.59 -5.93 12.47
CA SER A 95 -0.77 -7.05 12.97
C SER A 95 0.51 -7.26 12.17
N PHE A 96 0.52 -6.87 10.89
CA PHE A 96 1.71 -6.94 10.04
C PHE A 96 1.67 -5.89 8.92
N CYS A 97 2.81 -5.66 8.28
CA CYS A 97 2.95 -4.87 7.06
C CYS A 97 3.85 -5.61 6.08
N ALA A 98 3.46 -5.77 4.83
CA ALA A 98 4.27 -6.26 3.71
C ALA A 98 4.62 -5.11 2.76
N SER A 99 5.88 -4.72 2.75
CA SER A 99 6.38 -3.60 1.96
C SER A 99 7.19 -4.06 0.75
N GLY A 100 6.88 -3.47 -0.41
CA GLY A 100 7.64 -3.63 -1.65
C GLY A 100 9.04 -3.02 -1.61
N GLU A 101 9.48 -2.48 -0.46
CA GLU A 101 10.85 -1.99 -0.22
C GLU A 101 11.68 -2.98 0.61
N GLU A 102 11.08 -4.09 1.07
CA GLU A 102 11.81 -5.14 1.78
C GLU A 102 12.64 -5.96 0.80
N ASP A 103 13.86 -6.34 1.19
CA ASP A 103 14.80 -7.09 0.34
C ASP A 103 14.21 -8.42 -0.17
N ALA A 104 13.36 -9.08 0.61
CA ALA A 104 12.72 -10.33 0.23
C ALA A 104 11.56 -10.16 -0.79
N ILE A 105 11.05 -8.95 -0.96
CA ILE A 105 9.90 -8.65 -1.85
C ILE A 105 10.36 -7.84 -3.05
N PHE A 106 11.31 -6.93 -2.90
CA PHE A 106 11.82 -6.10 -3.98
C PHE A 106 12.60 -6.95 -5.01
N PRO A 107 12.40 -6.75 -6.33
CA PRO A 107 11.59 -5.72 -6.99
C PRO A 107 10.10 -6.10 -7.22
N HIS A 108 9.67 -7.26 -6.75
CA HIS A 108 8.38 -7.90 -7.01
C HIS A 108 7.20 -7.35 -6.17
N ARG A 109 7.01 -6.02 -6.20
CA ARG A 109 5.87 -5.32 -5.63
C ARG A 109 4.61 -5.42 -6.51
N LYS A 110 3.45 -4.93 -6.04
CA LYS A 110 2.19 -4.97 -6.81
C LYS A 110 2.41 -4.31 -8.18
N PRO A 111 2.01 -4.94 -9.29
CA PRO A 111 1.01 -6.00 -9.39
C PRO A 111 1.55 -7.45 -9.30
N SER A 112 2.82 -7.66 -8.94
CA SER A 112 3.38 -8.99 -8.74
C SER A 112 2.63 -9.78 -7.65
N PRO A 113 2.42 -11.11 -7.82
CA PRO A 113 1.81 -11.95 -6.79
C PRO A 113 2.66 -12.08 -5.52
N VAL A 114 3.99 -11.96 -5.63
CA VAL A 114 4.97 -12.19 -4.55
C VAL A 114 4.65 -11.41 -3.27
N ILE A 115 4.26 -10.14 -3.38
CA ILE A 115 3.94 -9.31 -2.20
C ILE A 115 2.65 -9.77 -1.49
N PHE A 116 1.68 -10.31 -2.23
CA PHE A 116 0.46 -10.86 -1.65
C PHE A 116 0.75 -12.21 -0.98
N GLU A 117 1.58 -13.04 -1.60
CA GLU A 117 2.04 -14.30 -1.01
C GLU A 117 2.82 -14.07 0.29
N ALA A 118 3.70 -13.06 0.34
CA ALA A 118 4.40 -12.66 1.55
C ALA A 118 3.44 -12.18 2.65
N ALA A 119 2.42 -11.41 2.29
CA ALA A 119 1.37 -10.98 3.22
C ALA A 119 0.55 -12.17 3.75
N VAL A 120 0.21 -13.11 2.88
CA VAL A 120 -0.49 -14.35 3.25
C VAL A 120 0.35 -15.20 4.19
N ALA A 121 1.66 -15.34 3.95
CA ALA A 121 2.58 -16.06 4.83
C ALA A 121 2.58 -15.43 6.24
N ARG A 122 2.71 -14.10 6.35
CA ARG A 122 2.65 -13.39 7.64
C ARG A 122 1.33 -13.61 8.38
N ALA A 123 0.22 -13.60 7.66
CA ALA A 123 -1.07 -13.89 8.27
C ALA A 123 -1.16 -15.34 8.78
N ARG A 124 -0.56 -16.31 8.08
CA ARG A 124 -0.47 -17.71 8.51
C ARG A 124 0.36 -17.86 9.78
N ASP A 125 1.48 -17.16 9.87
CA ASP A 125 2.33 -17.12 11.08
C ASP A 125 1.56 -16.56 12.29
N LEU A 126 0.61 -15.66 12.05
CA LEU A 126 -0.33 -15.13 13.05
C LEU A 126 -1.56 -16.04 13.26
N GLY A 127 -1.49 -17.31 12.85
CA GLY A 127 -2.55 -18.30 13.05
C GLY A 127 -3.72 -18.17 12.08
N TRP A 128 -3.52 -17.67 10.85
CA TRP A 128 -4.56 -17.77 9.81
C TRP A 128 -4.53 -19.12 9.11
N SER A 129 -5.68 -19.77 9.10
CA SER A 129 -5.91 -21.05 8.43
C SER A 129 -7.04 -21.01 7.38
N GLY A 130 -7.50 -19.82 7.02
CA GLY A 130 -8.55 -19.65 6.00
C GLY A 130 -8.04 -19.89 4.58
N SER A 131 -8.97 -20.07 3.64
CA SER A 131 -8.65 -20.09 2.21
C SER A 131 -8.40 -18.68 1.68
N LEU A 132 -7.73 -18.53 0.53
CA LEU A 132 -7.52 -17.23 -0.12
C LEU A 132 -8.85 -16.49 -0.39
N GLN A 133 -9.91 -17.24 -0.71
CA GLN A 133 -11.27 -16.69 -0.85
C GLN A 133 -11.84 -16.15 0.46
N SER A 134 -11.28 -16.45 1.64
CA SER A 134 -11.70 -15.83 2.90
C SER A 134 -11.04 -14.48 3.16
N TRP A 135 -9.98 -14.14 2.42
CA TRP A 135 -9.24 -12.89 2.50
C TRP A 135 -9.90 -11.81 1.66
N TRP A 136 -10.09 -10.62 2.24
CA TRP A 136 -10.45 -9.42 1.51
C TRP A 136 -9.27 -8.48 1.38
N HIS A 137 -8.89 -8.14 0.15
CA HIS A 137 -7.91 -7.12 -0.16
C HIS A 137 -8.63 -5.81 -0.49
N VAL A 138 -8.39 -4.77 0.31
CA VAL A 138 -9.07 -3.47 0.18
C VAL A 138 -8.08 -2.43 -0.32
N GLY A 139 -8.32 -1.79 -1.46
CA GLY A 139 -7.42 -0.76 -1.98
C GLY A 139 -8.12 0.22 -2.91
N ASP A 140 -7.36 1.15 -3.47
CA ASP A 140 -7.86 2.33 -4.18
C ASP A 140 -7.41 2.40 -5.65
N ASP A 141 -6.61 1.43 -6.09
CA ASP A 141 -6.10 1.33 -7.46
C ASP A 141 -6.63 0.06 -8.16
N PRO A 142 -7.41 0.21 -9.26
CA PRO A 142 -7.98 -0.94 -9.98
C PRO A 142 -6.96 -1.96 -10.49
N ALA A 143 -5.74 -1.55 -10.81
CA ALA A 143 -4.74 -2.44 -11.39
C ALA A 143 -3.95 -3.17 -10.30
N THR A 144 -3.41 -2.40 -9.35
CA THR A 144 -2.46 -2.88 -8.37
C THR A 144 -3.12 -3.40 -7.10
N ASP A 145 -4.35 -3.01 -6.78
CA ASP A 145 -5.09 -3.55 -5.65
C ASP A 145 -6.14 -4.57 -6.09
N VAL A 146 -6.94 -4.23 -7.11
CA VAL A 146 -8.04 -5.13 -7.52
C VAL A 146 -7.51 -6.24 -8.42
N SER A 147 -7.07 -5.93 -9.65
CA SER A 147 -6.63 -6.95 -10.60
C SER A 147 -5.49 -7.81 -10.06
N ALA A 148 -4.50 -7.21 -9.42
CA ALA A 148 -3.37 -7.94 -8.87
C ALA A 148 -3.78 -8.92 -7.76
N ALA A 149 -4.60 -8.49 -6.78
CA ALA A 149 -5.05 -9.36 -5.70
C ALA A 149 -6.02 -10.45 -6.20
N ALA A 150 -6.91 -10.09 -7.13
CA ALA A 150 -7.87 -11.04 -7.72
C ALA A 150 -7.15 -12.16 -8.50
N ARG A 151 -6.01 -11.87 -9.16
CA ARG A 151 -5.19 -12.89 -9.84
C ARG A 151 -4.57 -13.90 -8.88
N VAL A 152 -4.33 -13.51 -7.63
CA VAL A 152 -3.85 -14.40 -6.56
C VAL A 152 -5.02 -15.20 -5.95
N GLY A 153 -6.28 -14.88 -6.29
CA GLY A 153 -7.46 -15.53 -5.73
C GLY A 153 -7.91 -14.93 -4.39
N LEU A 154 -7.59 -13.66 -4.15
CA LEU A 154 -8.14 -12.90 -3.02
C LEU A 154 -9.46 -12.24 -3.44
N ARG A 155 -10.41 -12.09 -2.51
CA ARG A 155 -11.55 -11.19 -2.72
C ARG A 155 -11.09 -9.76 -2.61
N THR A 156 -11.76 -8.85 -3.30
CA THR A 156 -11.28 -7.48 -3.51
C THR A 156 -12.35 -6.44 -3.23
N VAL A 157 -11.93 -5.35 -2.58
CA VAL A 157 -12.74 -4.15 -2.39
C VAL A 157 -12.01 -2.98 -3.04
N LEU A 158 -12.68 -2.33 -4.00
CA LEU A 158 -12.23 -1.06 -4.54
C LEU A 158 -12.84 0.09 -3.73
N VAL A 159 -11.99 0.94 -3.17
CA VAL A 159 -12.38 2.15 -2.46
C VAL A 159 -12.27 3.33 -3.42
N SER A 160 -13.41 3.74 -3.97
CA SER A 160 -13.53 4.86 -4.91
C SER A 160 -14.16 6.07 -4.23
N ARG A 161 -13.33 6.88 -3.56
CA ARG A 161 -13.80 8.07 -2.84
C ARG A 161 -14.02 9.26 -3.78
N PRO A 162 -15.16 9.97 -3.71
CA PRO A 162 -15.32 11.23 -4.42
C PRO A 162 -14.33 12.27 -3.91
N GLY A 163 -13.81 13.11 -4.80
CA GLY A 163 -12.88 14.18 -4.43
C GLY A 163 -11.47 13.72 -4.06
N LYS A 164 -11.08 12.47 -4.37
CA LYS A 164 -9.69 12.02 -4.24
C LYS A 164 -8.79 12.96 -5.05
N ALA A 165 -7.96 13.72 -4.33
CA ALA A 165 -7.07 14.69 -4.95
C ALA A 165 -6.04 13.98 -5.85
N GLU A 166 -5.77 14.57 -7.01
CA GLU A 166 -4.69 14.09 -7.86
C GLU A 166 -3.35 14.22 -7.14
N ASN A 167 -2.56 13.13 -7.15
CA ASN A 167 -1.20 13.18 -6.65
C ASN A 167 -0.29 13.87 -7.67
N ARG A 168 -0.28 15.20 -7.66
CA ARG A 168 0.60 16.04 -8.50
C ARG A 168 2.10 15.76 -8.29
N PHE A 169 2.45 15.10 -7.18
CA PHE A 169 3.79 14.68 -6.83
C PHE A 169 4.04 13.20 -7.17
N SER A 170 3.22 12.58 -8.03
CA SER A 170 3.55 11.26 -8.55
C SER A 170 4.81 11.32 -9.42
N VAL A 171 5.65 10.29 -9.29
CA VAL A 171 6.78 10.02 -10.21
C VAL A 171 6.45 8.95 -11.24
N THR A 172 5.22 8.43 -11.24
CA THR A 172 4.81 7.41 -12.21
C THR A 172 4.84 8.01 -13.62
N SER A 173 5.48 7.33 -14.57
CA SER A 173 5.57 7.77 -15.96
C SER A 173 4.25 7.53 -16.72
N ALA A 174 4.08 8.19 -17.87
CA ALA A 174 2.92 7.96 -18.73
C ALA A 174 2.80 6.50 -19.20
N ALA A 175 3.93 5.86 -19.51
CA ALA A 175 3.96 4.45 -19.88
C ALA A 175 3.52 3.53 -18.71
N GLU A 176 3.92 3.86 -17.48
CA GLU A 176 3.49 3.11 -16.30
C GLU A 176 2.00 3.33 -16.01
N LEU A 177 1.46 4.54 -16.22
CA LEU A 177 0.02 4.80 -16.12
C LEU A 177 -0.76 4.01 -17.17
N ALA A 178 -0.28 3.97 -18.42
CA ALA A 178 -0.89 3.16 -19.48
C ALA A 178 -0.85 1.66 -19.16
N ALA A 179 0.28 1.16 -18.67
CA ALA A 179 0.41 -0.23 -18.23
C ALA A 179 -0.50 -0.56 -17.04
N ARG A 180 -0.66 0.37 -16.08
CA ARG A 180 -1.64 0.21 -14.99
C ARG A 180 -3.07 0.17 -15.53
N ALA A 181 -3.45 1.09 -16.41
CA ALA A 181 -4.77 1.10 -17.01
C ALA A 181 -5.07 -0.22 -17.76
N ALA A 182 -4.12 -0.71 -18.56
CA ALA A 182 -4.23 -2.00 -19.24
C ALA A 182 -4.28 -3.19 -18.26
N GLY A 183 -3.61 -3.06 -17.11
CA GLY A 183 -3.56 -4.08 -16.06
C GLY A 183 -4.83 -4.18 -15.21
N ALA A 184 -5.74 -3.20 -15.28
CA ALA A 184 -7.02 -3.16 -14.57
C ALA A 184 -8.13 -3.96 -15.30
N ASP A 185 -7.84 -5.23 -15.54
CA ASP A 185 -8.65 -6.18 -16.32
C ASP A 185 -9.67 -7.00 -15.50
N ARG A 186 -9.70 -6.87 -14.17
CA ARG A 186 -10.64 -7.56 -13.29
C ARG A 186 -11.54 -6.56 -12.57
N LYS A 187 -12.77 -6.99 -12.28
CA LYS A 187 -13.71 -6.23 -11.47
C LYS A 187 -13.52 -6.57 -10.00
N ALA A 188 -13.69 -5.58 -9.13
CA ALA A 188 -13.71 -5.80 -7.70
C ALA A 188 -14.98 -6.55 -7.29
N ASP A 189 -14.87 -7.42 -6.30
CA ASP A 189 -16.04 -8.10 -5.71
C ASP A 189 -16.99 -7.10 -5.02
N LEU A 190 -16.42 -6.02 -4.47
CA LEU A 190 -17.16 -4.92 -3.87
C LEU A 190 -16.52 -3.58 -4.27
N THR A 191 -17.33 -2.58 -4.58
CA THR A 191 -16.88 -1.19 -4.74
C THR A 191 -17.59 -0.31 -3.73
N VAL A 192 -16.84 0.50 -2.99
CA VAL A 192 -17.38 1.40 -1.96
C VAL A 192 -16.78 2.79 -2.09
N SER A 193 -17.52 3.83 -1.70
CA SER A 193 -17.02 5.20 -1.59
C SER A 193 -16.53 5.57 -0.19
N SER A 194 -16.72 4.67 0.78
CA SER A 194 -16.38 4.82 2.19
C SER A 194 -16.16 3.42 2.79
N LEU A 195 -15.28 3.32 3.78
CA LEU A 195 -15.06 2.12 4.59
C LEU A 195 -16.16 1.94 5.64
N GLN A 196 -17.02 2.94 5.85
CA GLN A 196 -18.11 2.83 6.81
C GLN A 196 -18.96 1.58 6.55
N GLY A 197 -19.16 0.78 7.60
CA GLY A 197 -19.89 -0.48 7.55
C GLY A 197 -19.21 -1.57 6.71
N LEU A 198 -17.89 -1.50 6.52
CA LEU A 198 -17.16 -2.48 5.70
C LEU A 198 -17.24 -3.89 6.29
N ALA A 199 -17.15 -4.03 7.61
CA ALA A 199 -17.20 -5.33 8.30
C ALA A 199 -18.51 -6.08 8.01
N GLU A 200 -19.63 -5.37 7.95
CA GLU A 200 -20.95 -5.89 7.63
C GLU A 200 -21.02 -6.30 6.15
N LYS A 201 -20.53 -5.43 5.25
CA LYS A 201 -20.56 -5.65 3.79
C LYS A 201 -19.77 -6.89 3.36
N ILE A 202 -18.62 -7.13 4.00
CA ILE A 202 -17.76 -8.28 3.68
C ILE A 202 -18.17 -9.57 4.43
N GLY A 203 -19.10 -9.47 5.38
CA GLY A 203 -19.73 -10.56 6.11
C GLY A 203 -18.86 -11.23 7.18
N LYS A 204 -19.49 -11.68 8.27
CA LYS A 204 -18.85 -12.35 9.44
C LYS A 204 -18.11 -13.66 9.12
N ALA A 205 -18.40 -14.30 7.98
CA ALA A 205 -17.70 -15.51 7.54
C ALA A 205 -16.25 -15.24 7.10
N SER A 206 -15.89 -13.96 6.91
CA SER A 206 -14.58 -13.51 6.49
C SER A 206 -13.70 -13.26 7.72
N LYS A 207 -13.07 -14.32 8.24
CA LYS A 207 -12.29 -14.21 9.49
C LYS A 207 -11.08 -13.27 9.42
N LYS A 208 -10.65 -12.74 8.26
CA LYS A 208 -9.48 -11.83 8.12
C LYS A 208 -9.60 -10.88 6.91
N VAL A 209 -9.02 -9.68 7.02
CA VAL A 209 -9.04 -8.62 5.99
C VAL A 209 -7.64 -8.06 5.80
N GLY A 210 -7.05 -8.21 4.61
CA GLY A 210 -5.84 -7.47 4.25
C GLY A 210 -6.20 -6.10 3.71
N LEU A 211 -5.79 -5.03 4.38
CA LEU A 211 -6.00 -3.67 3.89
C LEU A 211 -4.75 -3.21 3.12
N HIS A 212 -4.92 -2.78 1.87
CA HIS A 212 -3.91 -1.95 1.22
C HIS A 212 -3.91 -0.58 1.88
N PHE A 213 -2.74 -0.15 2.35
CA PHE A 213 -2.46 1.26 2.61
C PHE A 213 -1.58 1.78 1.49
N GLY A 214 -2.24 2.27 0.45
CA GLY A 214 -1.66 3.08 -0.60
C GLY A 214 -1.45 4.50 -0.09
N ALA A 215 -0.38 5.12 -0.53
CA ALA A 215 -0.03 6.49 -0.18
C ALA A 215 0.66 7.19 -1.34
#